data_AF-A0A2R6LIH8-F1
#
_entry.id   AF-A0A2R6LIH8-F1
#
_cell.length_a   1.000
_cell.length_b   1.000
_cell.length_c   1.000
_cell.angle_alpha   90.00
_cell.angle_beta   90.00
_cell.angle_gamma   90.00
#
_symmetry.space_group_name_H-M   'P 1'
#
loop_
_entity.id
_entity.type
_entity.pdbx_description
1 polymer ?
#
loop_
_entity_poly.entity_id
_entity_poly.type
_entity_poly.pdbx_seq_one_letter_code
_entity_poly.pdbx_strand_id
1 'polypeptide(L)'
;MDARQEDRENPFGMDEACERCPALCDSRGRVVHGYGDVTADFLFVGTAPDAAADSSGVPFAGRRAVHEALADLGLCPDPGADRPAVENVFLTHLTRCRHPDRGPTEEEVRDCE
;
A
#
# COMPACT_ATOMS: atom_id res chain seq x y z
N MET A 1 -12.13 -12.48 16.07
CA MET A 1 -11.06 -12.08 15.13
C MET A 1 -10.53 -13.36 14.54
N ASP A 2 -10.91 -13.64 13.29
CA ASP A 2 -10.43 -14.83 12.59
C ASP A 2 -8.95 -14.62 12.29
N ALA A 3 -8.09 -15.42 12.90
CA ALA A 3 -6.62 -15.28 12.83
C ALA A 3 -6.04 -15.88 11.53
N ARG A 4 -6.90 -16.21 10.57
CA ARG A 4 -6.51 -16.73 9.26
C ARG A 4 -6.87 -15.71 8.20
N GLN A 5 -5.99 -14.74 8.06
CA GLN A 5 -6.04 -13.86 6.91
C GLN A 5 -5.57 -14.62 5.69
N GLU A 6 -6.48 -14.85 4.74
CA GLU A 6 -6.16 -15.55 3.49
C GLU A 6 -5.57 -14.59 2.44
N ASP A 7 -5.84 -13.28 2.58
CA ASP A 7 -5.43 -12.27 1.60
C ASP A 7 -4.54 -11.18 2.21
N ARG A 8 -3.42 -10.92 1.53
CA ARG A 8 -2.46 -9.86 1.89
C ARG A 8 -2.94 -8.50 1.37
N GLU A 9 -3.78 -8.46 0.34
CA GLU A 9 -4.33 -7.22 -0.23
C GLU A 9 -5.59 -6.81 0.54
N ASN A 10 -5.69 -5.53 0.90
CA ASN A 10 -6.79 -4.98 1.69
C ASN A 10 -7.21 -5.89 2.88
N PRO A 11 -6.27 -6.27 3.74
CA PRO A 11 -6.46 -7.32 4.74
C PRO A 11 -7.53 -7.00 5.81
N PHE A 12 -7.90 -5.73 5.92
CA PHE A 12 -8.92 -5.22 6.84
C PHE A 12 -10.29 -5.03 6.19
N GLY A 13 -10.46 -5.33 4.90
CA GLY A 13 -11.72 -5.18 4.18
C GLY A 13 -12.20 -3.72 4.12
N MET A 14 -11.28 -2.79 3.91
CA MET A 14 -11.61 -1.36 3.79
C MET A 14 -12.34 -1.06 2.49
N ASP A 15 -13.10 0.05 2.47
CA ASP A 15 -13.86 0.49 1.30
C ASP A 15 -12.97 0.84 0.10
N GLU A 16 -13.11 0.06 -0.98
CA GLU A 16 -12.39 0.22 -2.25
C GLU A 16 -12.95 1.35 -3.13
N ALA A 17 -14.09 1.93 -2.75
CA ALA A 17 -14.79 2.98 -3.49
C ALA A 17 -14.81 4.34 -2.74
N CYS A 18 -13.95 4.54 -1.75
CA CYS A 18 -13.90 5.78 -0.93
C CYS A 18 -13.95 7.07 -1.77
N GLU A 19 -14.86 7.99 -1.47
CA GLU A 19 -15.08 9.23 -2.25
C GLU A 19 -14.65 10.52 -1.50
N ARG A 20 -13.91 10.41 -0.39
CA ARG A 20 -13.60 11.58 0.47
C ARG A 20 -12.74 12.65 -0.22
N CYS A 21 -11.90 12.29 -1.18
CA CYS A 21 -10.97 13.21 -1.84
C CYS A 21 -11.27 13.31 -3.35
N PRO A 22 -12.07 14.28 -3.83
CA PRO A 22 -12.52 14.34 -5.23
C PRO A 22 -11.37 14.30 -6.24
N ALA A 23 -10.33 15.11 -6.05
CA ALA A 23 -9.18 15.17 -6.97
C ALA A 23 -8.40 13.85 -7.06
N LEU A 24 -8.37 13.06 -5.98
CA LEU A 24 -7.74 11.74 -5.99
C LEU A 24 -8.67 10.68 -6.57
N CYS A 25 -9.98 10.79 -6.37
CA CYS A 25 -10.96 9.89 -6.98
C CYS A 25 -10.97 10.02 -8.51
N ASP A 26 -10.84 11.24 -9.03
CA ASP A 26 -10.81 11.53 -10.46
C ASP A 26 -9.54 11.01 -11.16
N SER A 27 -8.44 10.81 -10.41
CA SER A 27 -7.13 10.53 -10.99
C SER A 27 -6.53 9.16 -10.65
N ARG A 28 -6.98 8.52 -9.56
CA ARG A 28 -6.50 7.18 -9.18
C ARG A 28 -6.94 6.11 -10.17
N GLY A 29 -6.10 5.11 -10.39
CA GLY A 29 -6.50 3.85 -10.99
C GLY A 29 -7.27 2.98 -10.00
N ARG A 30 -6.76 2.85 -8.77
CA ARG A 30 -7.44 2.15 -7.67
C ARG A 30 -7.00 2.67 -6.30
N VAL A 31 -7.74 2.30 -5.26
CA VAL A 31 -7.32 2.56 -3.89
C VAL A 31 -6.27 1.52 -3.51
N VAL A 32 -5.06 1.97 -3.21
CA VAL A 32 -3.94 1.13 -2.75
C VAL A 32 -4.03 1.02 -1.23
N HIS A 33 -4.78 0.03 -0.77
CA HIS A 33 -4.91 -0.29 0.65
C HIS A 33 -3.60 -0.82 1.24
N GLY A 34 -3.60 -1.03 2.56
CA GLY A 34 -2.49 -1.70 3.22
C GLY A 34 -2.28 -3.11 2.67
N TYR A 35 -1.04 -3.58 2.73
CA TYR A 35 -0.62 -4.85 2.16
C TYR A 35 0.34 -5.59 3.10
N GLY A 36 0.11 -6.89 3.31
CA GLY A 36 0.98 -7.75 4.11
C GLY A 36 0.28 -8.36 5.31
N ASP A 37 1.05 -8.63 6.36
CA ASP A 37 0.61 -9.35 7.54
C ASP A 37 -0.03 -8.40 8.56
N VAL A 38 -1.30 -8.62 8.93
CA VAL A 38 -1.97 -7.81 9.98
C VAL A 38 -1.47 -8.04 11.39
N THR A 39 -0.70 -9.10 11.60
CA THR A 39 -0.02 -9.40 12.86
C THR A 39 1.45 -8.98 12.84
N ALA A 40 1.87 -8.22 11.82
CA ALA A 40 3.24 -7.76 11.66
C ALA A 40 3.74 -6.91 12.84
N ASP A 41 4.98 -7.17 13.24
CA ASP A 41 5.75 -6.34 14.16
C ASP A 41 6.29 -5.08 13.48
N PHE A 42 6.45 -5.10 12.14
CA PHE A 42 7.03 -4.01 11.37
C PHE A 42 6.01 -3.35 10.43
N LEU A 43 5.89 -2.02 10.54
CA LEU A 43 5.07 -1.18 9.67
C LEU A 43 5.95 -0.22 8.87
N PHE A 44 5.80 -0.24 7.55
CA PHE A 44 6.46 0.71 6.65
C PHE A 44 5.42 1.61 6.01
N VAL A 45 5.59 2.92 6.21
CA VAL A 45 4.65 3.95 5.73
C VAL A 45 5.33 4.86 4.73
N GLY A 46 4.82 4.89 3.50
CA GLY A 46 5.19 5.85 2.46
C GLY A 46 4.25 7.05 2.44
N THR A 47 4.47 8.00 1.54
CA THR A 47 3.65 9.22 1.47
C THR A 47 2.37 9.04 0.63
N ALA A 48 2.52 8.53 -0.60
CA ALA A 48 1.44 8.25 -1.53
C ALA A 48 1.87 7.14 -2.50
N PRO A 49 0.93 6.44 -3.15
CA PRO A 49 1.26 5.37 -4.08
C PRO A 49 1.97 5.94 -5.31
N ASP A 50 2.95 5.19 -5.82
CA ASP A 50 3.52 5.44 -7.14
C ASP A 50 2.62 4.86 -8.26
N ALA A 51 2.95 5.14 -9.52
CA ALA A 51 2.11 4.72 -10.65
C ALA A 51 2.01 3.20 -10.80
N ALA A 52 3.05 2.45 -10.40
CA ALA A 52 3.00 0.99 -10.43
C ALA A 52 2.20 0.44 -9.25
N ALA A 53 2.21 1.11 -8.09
CA ALA A 53 1.35 0.77 -6.96
C ALA A 53 -0.12 1.05 -7.29
N ASP A 54 -0.42 2.19 -7.92
CA ASP A 54 -1.77 2.58 -8.37
C ASP A 54 -2.34 1.60 -9.41
N SER A 55 -1.50 0.97 -10.23
CA SER A 55 -1.97 -0.05 -11.19
C SER A 55 -2.08 -1.45 -10.58
N SER A 56 -1.12 -1.86 -9.74
CA SER A 56 -1.06 -3.21 -9.17
C SER A 56 -1.91 -3.39 -7.91
N GLY A 57 -2.14 -2.32 -7.15
CA GLY A 57 -2.68 -2.36 -5.78
C GLY A 57 -1.64 -2.71 -4.72
N VAL A 58 -0.37 -2.89 -5.09
CA VAL A 58 0.71 -3.27 -4.16
C VAL A 58 1.52 -2.02 -3.77
N PRO A 59 1.61 -1.69 -2.48
CA PRO A 59 2.46 -0.59 -2.01
C PRO A 59 3.93 -0.73 -2.47
N PHE A 60 4.55 0.39 -2.83
CA PHE A 60 5.94 0.46 -3.27
C PHE A 60 6.29 -0.39 -4.52
N ALA A 61 5.31 -0.80 -5.33
CA ALA A 61 5.57 -1.65 -6.52
C ALA A 61 6.55 -1.00 -7.52
N GLY A 62 6.56 0.33 -7.65
CA GLY A 62 7.52 1.05 -8.49
C GLY A 62 8.88 1.30 -7.82
N ARG A 63 8.98 1.04 -6.51
CA ARG A 63 10.17 1.29 -5.67
C ARG A 63 10.75 -0.03 -5.17
N ARG A 64 11.30 -0.81 -6.11
CA ARG A 64 11.89 -2.14 -5.83
C ARG A 64 12.91 -2.16 -4.69
N ALA A 65 13.65 -1.07 -4.48
CA ALA A 65 14.62 -0.93 -3.38
C ALA A 65 14.01 -1.19 -1.98
N VAL A 66 12.71 -0.92 -1.77
CA VAL A 66 12.03 -1.24 -0.50
C VAL A 66 11.91 -2.75 -0.33
N HIS A 67 11.39 -3.43 -1.35
CA HIS A 67 11.22 -4.88 -1.35
C HIS A 67 12.57 -5.61 -1.29
N GLU A 68 13.59 -5.09 -1.97
CA GLU A 68 14.97 -5.58 -1.88
C GLU A 68 15.54 -5.44 -0.46
N ALA A 69 15.37 -4.30 0.19
CA ALA A 69 15.79 -4.12 1.58
C ALA A 69 15.05 -5.06 2.55
N LEU A 70 13.76 -5.35 2.31
CA LEU A 70 13.02 -6.35 3.08
C LEU A 70 13.56 -7.76 2.82
N ALA A 71 13.96 -8.07 1.60
CA ALA A 71 14.59 -9.34 1.26
C ALA A 71 15.93 -9.53 1.99
N ASP A 72 16.76 -8.49 2.06
CA ASP A 72 18.02 -8.50 2.81
C ASP A 72 17.82 -8.77 4.31
N LEU A 73 16.67 -8.36 4.85
CA LEU A 73 16.25 -8.64 6.23
C LEU A 73 15.57 -10.01 6.41
N GLY A 74 15.37 -10.77 5.33
CA GLY A 74 14.67 -12.05 5.34
C GLY A 74 13.15 -11.94 5.45
N LEU A 75 12.59 -10.75 5.18
CA LEU A 75 11.15 -10.44 5.31
C LEU A 75 10.40 -10.48 3.96
N CYS A 76 11.10 -10.63 2.84
CA CYS A 76 10.53 -10.73 1.50
C CYS A 76 11.27 -11.79 0.67
N PRO A 77 10.81 -13.05 0.60
CA PRO A 77 11.54 -14.13 -0.06
C PRO A 77 11.68 -13.94 -1.58
N ASP A 78 10.75 -13.26 -2.23
CA ASP A 78 10.80 -12.95 -3.66
C ASP A 78 10.44 -11.46 -3.90
N PRO A 79 11.41 -10.55 -3.81
CA PRO A 79 11.19 -9.12 -4.05
C PRO A 79 10.98 -8.78 -5.54
N GLY A 80 11.13 -9.76 -6.45
CA GLY A 80 10.96 -9.58 -7.88
C GLY A 80 9.59 -9.95 -8.42
N ALA A 81 8.75 -10.59 -7.61
CA ALA A 81 7.38 -10.96 -7.98
C ALA A 81 6.50 -9.71 -8.22
N ASP A 82 5.52 -9.84 -9.12
CA ASP A 82 4.52 -8.78 -9.35
C ASP A 82 3.71 -8.46 -8.07
N ARG A 83 3.58 -9.46 -7.19
CA ARG A 83 2.94 -9.37 -5.87
C ARG A 83 3.87 -10.02 -4.83
N PRO A 84 4.87 -9.28 -4.31
CA PRO A 84 5.84 -9.81 -3.37
C PRO A 84 5.17 -10.33 -2.11
N ALA A 85 5.52 -11.54 -1.68
CA ALA A 85 5.15 -12.01 -0.35
C ALA A 85 6.00 -11.25 0.68
N VAL A 86 5.35 -10.64 1.67
CA VAL A 86 6.03 -10.02 2.80
C VAL A 86 5.58 -10.72 4.08
N GLU A 87 6.54 -11.02 4.96
CA GLU A 87 6.34 -11.78 6.20
C GLU A 87 6.71 -10.90 7.39
N ASN A 88 5.88 -10.89 8.44
CA ASN A 88 6.02 -10.00 9.60
C ASN A 88 6.12 -8.49 9.25
N VAL A 89 5.55 -8.09 8.11
CA VAL A 89 5.60 -6.73 7.58
C VAL A 89 4.23 -6.29 7.09
N PHE A 90 3.87 -5.06 7.42
CA PHE A 90 2.74 -4.34 6.85
C PHE A 90 3.22 -3.10 6.10
N LEU A 91 2.73 -2.92 4.87
CA LEU A 91 3.08 -1.82 3.99
C LEU A 91 1.86 -0.94 3.74
N THR A 92 2.01 0.38 3.85
CA THR A 92 0.95 1.33 3.52
C THR A 92 1.51 2.72 3.18
N HIS A 93 0.63 3.67 2.91
CA HIS A 93 0.95 5.08 2.66
C HIS A 93 0.06 6.00 3.48
N LEU A 94 0.51 7.24 3.72
CA LEU A 94 -0.31 8.29 4.36
C LEU A 94 -1.59 8.56 3.57
N THR A 95 -1.51 8.54 2.24
CA THR A 95 -2.68 8.53 1.34
C THR A 95 -2.74 7.24 0.56
N ARG A 96 -3.93 6.65 0.42
CA ARG A 96 -4.14 5.39 -0.32
C ARG A 96 -4.40 5.59 -1.82
N CYS A 97 -4.47 6.83 -2.28
CA CYS A 97 -4.74 7.17 -3.69
C CYS A 97 -3.62 8.04 -4.24
N ARG A 98 -3.40 7.97 -5.55
CA ARG A 98 -2.34 8.71 -6.24
C ARG A 98 -2.89 9.90 -7.03
N HIS A 99 -2.27 11.06 -6.89
CA HIS A 99 -2.36 12.13 -7.88
C HIS A 99 -1.17 12.02 -8.86
N PRO A 100 -1.36 12.25 -10.18
CA PRO A 100 -0.29 12.08 -11.17
C PRO A 100 0.87 13.08 -11.04
N ASP A 101 0.56 14.36 -10.83
CA ASP A 101 1.53 15.45 -10.97
C ASP A 101 2.09 16.01 -9.66
N ARG A 102 1.54 15.61 -8.50
CA ARG A 102 1.91 16.18 -7.19
C ARG A 102 1.82 15.15 -6.08
N GLY A 103 2.45 15.47 -4.96
CA GLY A 103 2.23 14.77 -3.70
C GLY A 103 0.86 15.08 -3.07
N PRO A 104 0.50 14.37 -1.99
CA PRO A 104 -0.75 14.60 -1.30
C PRO A 104 -0.74 15.94 -0.56
N THR A 105 -1.90 16.56 -0.46
CA THR A 105 -2.11 17.74 0.41
C THR A 105 -2.28 17.32 1.87
N GLU A 106 -2.16 18.26 2.80
CA GLU A 106 -2.44 18.00 4.22
C GLU A 106 -3.91 17.59 4.46
N GLU A 107 -4.83 18.13 3.65
CA GLU A 107 -6.25 17.75 3.69
C GLU A 107 -6.45 16.32 3.22
N GLU A 108 -5.83 15.93 2.10
CA GLU A 108 -5.91 14.56 1.58
C GLU A 108 -5.31 13.53 2.56
N VAL A 109 -4.24 13.89 3.27
CA VAL A 109 -3.68 13.05 4.35
C VAL A 109 -4.69 12.90 5.48
N ARG A 110 -5.27 14.01 5.96
CA ARG A 110 -6.27 14.00 7.05
C ARG A 110 -7.52 13.21 6.68
N ASP A 111 -7.98 13.35 5.44
CA ASP A 111 -9.14 12.61 4.93
C ASP A 111 -8.83 11.14 4.63
N CYS A 112 -7.57 10.71 4.72
CA CYS A 112 -7.19 9.32 4.52
C CYS A 112 -6.92 8.56 5.83
N GLU A 113 -6.84 9.26 6.97
CA GLU A 113 -6.91 8.71 8.34
C GLU A 113 -8.25 8.01 8.60
#